data_AF-A0A7V9HAW9-F1
#
_entry.id   AF-A0A7V9HAW9-F1
#
_cell.length_a   1.000
_cell.length_b   1.000
_cell.length_c   1.000
_cell.angle_alpha   90.00
_cell.angle_beta   90.00
_cell.angle_gamma   90.00
#
_symmetry.space_group_name_H-M   'P 1'
#
loop_
_entity.id
_entity.type
_entity.pdbx_description
1 polymer ?
#
loop_
_entity_poly.entity_id
_entity_poly.type
_entity_poly.pdbx_seq_one_letter_code
_entity_poly.pdbx_strand_id
1 'polypeptide(L)'
;MARSRILTAALVVMALAVPAAADASERSSDLAPRATVTRAKAPAPLTVTASVARRYWGAAACGGRVKVLAQRSVAAGLEPDSDAWVTFDSSLGRNNLAAPAAGYTNCVIALARWRWPTTSSMIEDWDILCATMVHETGHLLGRVHESTTGSVMVPVFNDYSSVPAACRSARPARSGR
;
A
#
# COMPACT_ATOMS: atom_id res chain seq x y z
N MET A 1 -45.30 19.49 9.17
CA MET A 1 -44.87 20.90 9.33
C MET A 1 -43.47 21.02 8.77
N ALA A 2 -43.34 21.72 7.65
CA ALA A 2 -42.10 21.92 6.90
C ALA A 2 -41.26 23.04 7.53
N ARG A 3 -39.93 22.87 7.59
CA ARG A 3 -38.97 23.99 7.71
C ARG A 3 -37.67 23.67 6.97
N SER A 4 -37.66 24.08 5.70
CA SER A 4 -36.48 24.35 4.88
C SER A 4 -35.59 25.43 5.52
N ARG A 5 -34.26 25.27 5.48
CA ARG A 5 -33.24 26.35 5.53
C ARG A 5 -32.03 25.89 4.69
N ILE A 6 -32.02 26.25 3.40
CA ILE A 6 -31.27 27.37 2.78
C ILE A 6 -29.76 27.08 2.70
N LEU A 7 -29.32 26.84 1.45
CA LEU A 7 -27.94 26.79 0.99
C LEU A 7 -27.23 28.13 1.18
N THR A 8 -25.91 28.09 1.37
CA THR A 8 -25.03 29.18 0.95
C THR A 8 -23.75 28.59 0.37
N ALA A 9 -23.70 28.55 -0.95
CA ALA A 9 -22.49 28.21 -1.71
C ALA A 9 -21.65 29.48 -1.87
N ALA A 10 -20.41 29.47 -1.40
CA ALA A 10 -19.44 30.52 -1.68
C ALA A 10 -18.50 30.02 -2.77
N LEU A 11 -18.69 30.55 -3.97
CA LEU A 11 -17.91 30.27 -5.17
C LEU A 11 -16.80 31.33 -5.24
N VAL A 12 -15.56 30.96 -4.94
CA VAL A 12 -14.40 31.84 -5.10
C VAL A 12 -13.80 31.60 -6.47
N VAL A 13 -14.03 32.57 -7.36
CA VAL A 13 -13.36 32.68 -8.67
C VAL A 13 -12.08 33.47 -8.45
N MET A 14 -10.91 32.84 -8.56
CA MET A 14 -9.64 33.56 -8.71
C MET A 14 -9.19 33.51 -10.17
N ALA A 15 -9.07 34.71 -10.73
CA ALA A 15 -8.67 34.99 -12.09
C ALA A 15 -7.18 34.76 -12.34
N LEU A 16 -6.92 34.46 -13.61
CA LEU A 16 -5.65 34.17 -14.26
C LEU A 16 -4.63 35.32 -14.14
N ALA A 17 -3.36 34.94 -14.05
CA ALA A 17 -2.25 35.76 -14.53
C ALA A 17 -1.28 34.85 -15.32
N VAL A 18 -1.32 34.98 -16.64
CA VAL A 18 -0.35 34.39 -17.59
C VAL A 18 0.70 35.46 -17.89
N PRO A 19 1.99 35.25 -17.57
CA PRO A 19 3.06 35.98 -18.21
C PRO A 19 3.47 35.25 -19.50
N ALA A 20 3.25 35.95 -20.62
CA ALA A 20 3.85 35.66 -21.92
C ALA A 20 5.08 36.58 -22.09
N ALA A 21 6.25 35.98 -22.30
CA ALA A 21 7.48 36.54 -22.87
C ALA A 21 8.57 35.47 -22.71
N ALA A 22 9.53 35.25 -23.60
CA ALA A 22 9.79 35.60 -24.98
C ALA A 22 10.97 34.68 -25.38
N ASP A 23 11.02 34.21 -26.62
CA ASP A 23 12.13 33.42 -27.15
C ASP A 23 13.45 34.18 -27.09
N ALA A 24 14.46 33.57 -26.47
CA ALA A 24 15.87 33.86 -26.69
C ALA A 24 16.56 32.53 -27.03
N SER A 25 16.75 32.33 -28.33
CA SER A 25 17.51 31.22 -28.90
C SER A 25 18.99 31.57 -28.88
N GLU A 26 19.72 31.10 -27.88
CA GLU A 26 21.18 31.08 -27.92
C GLU A 26 21.67 29.66 -28.24
N ARG A 27 22.22 29.52 -29.44
CA ARG A 27 23.04 28.38 -29.85
C ARG A 27 24.35 28.42 -29.06
N SER A 28 24.43 27.65 -28.00
CA SER A 28 25.70 27.14 -27.49
C SER A 28 25.79 25.66 -27.82
N SER A 29 26.60 25.34 -28.82
CA SER A 29 27.10 23.99 -29.09
C SER A 29 28.13 23.63 -28.03
N ASP A 30 27.66 23.32 -26.82
CA ASP A 30 28.42 22.58 -25.85
C ASP A 30 27.84 21.17 -25.75
N LEU A 31 28.68 20.18 -26.05
CA LEU A 31 28.43 18.77 -25.89
C LEU A 31 28.10 18.50 -24.41
N ALA A 32 26.82 18.63 -24.06
CA ALA A 32 26.32 18.24 -22.77
C ALA A 32 26.67 16.76 -22.54
N PRO A 33 27.27 16.40 -21.39
CA PRO A 33 27.49 15.01 -21.07
C PRO A 33 26.14 14.31 -21.11
N ARG A 34 26.05 13.28 -21.97
CA ARG A 34 24.89 12.42 -22.16
C ARG A 34 24.34 12.11 -20.76
N ALA A 35 23.22 12.73 -20.40
CA ALA A 35 22.64 12.56 -19.08
C ALA A 35 22.45 11.07 -18.89
N THR A 36 23.23 10.48 -17.99
CA THR A 36 23.04 9.12 -17.56
C THR A 36 21.67 9.14 -16.93
N VAL A 37 20.66 8.65 -17.66
CA VAL A 37 19.36 8.34 -17.09
C VAL A 37 19.67 7.23 -16.10
N THR A 38 20.02 7.59 -14.88
CA THR A 38 20.01 6.68 -13.75
C THR A 38 18.58 6.20 -13.67
N ARG A 39 18.34 5.00 -14.20
CA ARG A 39 17.06 4.31 -14.12
C ARG A 39 16.59 4.47 -12.68
N ALA A 40 15.54 5.26 -12.47
CA ALA A 40 15.04 5.55 -11.14
C ALA A 40 14.92 4.21 -10.41
N LYS A 41 15.53 4.11 -9.22
CA LYS A 41 15.46 2.90 -8.42
C LYS A 41 13.98 2.54 -8.30
N ALA A 42 13.60 1.39 -8.88
CA ALA A 42 12.21 0.95 -8.84
C ALA A 42 11.73 1.04 -7.38
N PRO A 43 10.52 1.58 -7.12
CA PRO A 43 10.06 1.74 -5.75
C PRO A 43 10.13 0.38 -5.05
N ALA A 44 10.59 0.37 -3.81
CA ALA A 44 10.72 -0.86 -3.05
C ALA A 44 9.37 -1.60 -3.08
N PRO A 45 9.33 -2.92 -3.35
CA PRO A 45 8.10 -3.66 -3.58
C PRO A 45 7.08 -3.44 -2.45
N LEU A 46 7.57 -3.34 -1.21
CA LEU A 46 6.76 -3.07 -0.01
C LEU A 46 6.02 -1.72 -0.04
N THR A 47 6.63 -0.67 -0.58
CA THR A 47 5.99 0.64 -0.70
C THR A 47 4.83 0.58 -1.69
N VAL A 48 5.03 -0.13 -2.81
CA VAL A 48 4.01 -0.28 -3.84
C VAL A 48 2.85 -1.14 -3.33
N THR A 49 3.14 -2.31 -2.74
CA THR A 49 2.09 -3.20 -2.21
C THR A 49 1.32 -2.58 -1.07
N ALA A 50 1.96 -1.83 -0.16
CA ALA A 50 1.26 -1.06 0.87
C ALA A 50 0.31 -0.01 0.26
N SER A 51 0.74 0.67 -0.80
CA SER A 51 -0.15 1.60 -1.52
C SER A 51 -1.30 0.89 -2.24
N VAL A 52 -1.09 -0.31 -2.78
CA VAL A 52 -2.15 -1.12 -3.37
C VAL A 52 -3.16 -1.54 -2.30
N ALA A 53 -2.70 -2.03 -1.14
CA ALA A 53 -3.56 -2.43 -0.04
C ALA A 53 -4.45 -1.29 0.47
N ARG A 54 -3.89 -0.09 0.64
CA ARG A 54 -4.67 1.10 1.01
C ARG A 54 -5.76 1.43 -0.01
N ARG A 55 -5.44 1.35 -1.31
CA ARG A 55 -6.41 1.61 -2.39
C ARG A 55 -7.49 0.53 -2.46
N TYR A 56 -7.11 -0.73 -2.30
CA TYR A 56 -8.04 -1.86 -2.30
C TYR A 56 -9.12 -1.70 -1.22
N TRP A 57 -8.71 -1.34 -0.01
CA TRP A 57 -9.64 -1.15 1.09
C TRP A 57 -10.35 0.21 1.12
N GLY A 58 -9.88 1.19 0.33
CA GLY A 58 -10.36 2.56 0.39
C GLY A 58 -10.12 3.26 1.74
N ALA A 59 -9.20 2.75 2.56
CA ALA A 59 -8.97 3.20 3.93
C ALA A 59 -7.50 3.08 4.34
N ALA A 60 -7.05 3.95 5.24
CA ALA A 60 -5.71 3.95 5.80
C ALA A 60 -5.72 3.39 7.23
N ALA A 61 -5.14 2.21 7.43
CA ALA A 61 -5.02 1.62 8.75
C ALA A 61 -4.14 2.48 9.68
N CYS A 62 -4.51 2.55 10.96
CA CYS A 62 -3.72 3.20 12.01
C CYS A 62 -3.30 4.64 11.69
N GLY A 63 -4.24 5.41 11.12
CA GLY A 63 -4.01 6.79 10.68
C GLY A 63 -2.95 6.92 9.58
N GLY A 64 -2.74 5.86 8.79
CA GLY A 64 -1.73 5.80 7.73
C GLY A 64 -0.32 5.48 8.21
N ARG A 65 -0.13 5.19 9.50
CA ARG A 65 1.19 4.90 10.10
C ARG A 65 1.36 3.39 10.33
N VAL A 66 1.51 2.65 9.24
CA VAL A 66 1.82 1.22 9.27
C VAL A 66 3.31 1.00 8.99
N LYS A 67 4.00 0.31 9.90
CA LYS A 67 5.39 -0.11 9.69
C LYS A 67 5.40 -1.46 8.97
N VAL A 68 6.14 -1.57 7.88
CA VAL A 68 6.32 -2.86 7.19
C VAL A 68 7.73 -3.37 7.44
N LEU A 69 7.85 -4.57 7.99
CA LEU A 69 9.11 -5.23 8.29
C LEU A 69 9.26 -6.44 7.38
N ALA A 70 10.37 -6.51 6.63
CA ALA A 70 10.67 -7.64 5.76
C ALA A 70 11.62 -8.65 6.42
N GLN A 71 11.61 -9.87 5.89
CA GLN A 71 12.64 -10.89 6.14
C GLN A 71 12.82 -11.20 7.62
N ARG A 72 11.69 -11.28 8.34
CA ARG A 72 11.64 -11.56 9.77
C ARG A 72 11.56 -13.06 10.02
N SER A 73 12.23 -13.54 11.06
CA SER A 73 11.91 -14.84 11.63
C SER A 73 10.48 -14.79 12.17
N VAL A 74 9.72 -15.85 11.93
CA VAL A 74 8.34 -15.97 12.43
C VAL A 74 8.36 -15.84 13.95
N ALA A 75 7.44 -15.03 14.48
CA ALA A 75 7.37 -14.79 15.92
C ALA A 75 6.98 -16.09 16.65
N ALA A 76 7.53 -16.31 17.85
CA ALA A 76 7.16 -17.44 18.67
C ALA A 76 5.65 -17.44 18.95
N GLY A 77 5.02 -18.63 18.89
CA GLY A 77 3.58 -18.79 19.08
C GLY A 77 2.73 -18.57 17.83
N LEU A 78 3.34 -18.27 16.68
CA LEU A 78 2.70 -18.35 15.37
C LEU A 78 3.06 -19.65 14.66
N GLU A 79 2.25 -20.05 13.68
CA GLU A 79 2.56 -21.20 12.83
C GLU A 79 3.86 -20.96 12.07
N PRO A 80 4.82 -21.91 12.08
CA PRO A 80 6.15 -21.73 11.49
C PRO A 80 6.15 -21.38 9.99
N ASP A 81 5.08 -21.72 9.28
CA ASP A 81 4.84 -21.47 7.86
C ASP A 81 3.93 -20.26 7.61
N SER A 82 3.79 -19.36 8.58
CA SER A 82 3.10 -18.08 8.35
C SER A 82 3.89 -17.22 7.37
N ASP A 83 3.29 -16.81 6.24
CA ASP A 83 3.89 -15.92 5.25
C ASP A 83 4.09 -14.50 5.79
N ALA A 84 3.12 -14.03 6.57
CA ALA A 84 3.10 -12.72 7.19
C ALA A 84 2.22 -12.74 8.46
N TRP A 85 2.32 -11.66 9.23
CA TRP A 85 1.42 -11.41 10.35
C TRP A 85 1.39 -9.92 10.68
N VAL A 86 0.34 -9.52 11.40
CA VAL A 86 0.24 -8.18 11.97
C VAL A 86 0.47 -8.17 13.47
N THR A 87 0.96 -7.03 13.95
CA THR A 87 0.88 -6.70 15.37
C THR A 87 0.42 -5.26 15.56
N PHE A 88 -0.38 -5.02 16.59
CA PHE A 88 -0.89 -3.69 16.94
C PHE A 88 -1.30 -3.66 18.42
N ASP A 89 -1.38 -2.46 18.98
CA ASP A 89 -1.95 -2.26 20.31
C ASP A 89 -3.37 -1.70 20.16
N SER A 90 -4.29 -2.17 21.01
CA SER A 90 -5.69 -1.77 21.02
C SER A 90 -6.18 -1.45 22.43
N SER A 91 -7.38 -0.89 22.55
CA SER A 91 -8.01 -0.63 23.86
C SER A 91 -8.33 -1.90 24.67
N LEU A 92 -8.36 -3.07 24.03
CA LEU A 92 -8.63 -4.36 24.67
C LEU A 92 -7.37 -5.25 24.76
N GLY A 93 -6.19 -4.65 24.64
CA GLY A 93 -4.91 -5.34 24.66
C GLY A 93 -4.32 -5.57 23.27
N ARG A 94 -3.12 -6.17 23.25
CA ARG A 94 -2.33 -6.38 22.04
C ARG A 94 -3.01 -7.36 21.09
N ASN A 95 -3.02 -7.04 19.80
CA ASN A 95 -3.55 -7.86 18.71
C ASN A 95 -5.03 -8.27 18.88
N ASN A 96 -5.81 -7.54 19.68
CA ASN A 96 -7.20 -7.90 19.94
C ASN A 96 -8.14 -7.28 18.90
N LEU A 97 -8.60 -8.10 17.95
CA LEU A 97 -9.49 -7.65 16.88
C LEU A 97 -10.92 -7.30 17.34
N ALA A 98 -11.30 -7.63 18.57
CA ALA A 98 -12.59 -7.22 19.12
C ALA A 98 -12.64 -5.72 19.48
N ALA A 99 -11.47 -5.06 19.60
CA ALA A 99 -11.41 -3.61 19.81
C ALA A 99 -11.70 -2.85 18.51
N PRO A 100 -12.33 -1.66 18.57
CA PRO A 100 -12.54 -0.82 17.39
C PRO A 100 -11.22 -0.44 16.70
N ALA A 101 -11.11 -0.71 15.40
CA ALA A 101 -9.90 -0.48 14.62
C ALA A 101 -9.43 0.99 14.57
N ALA A 102 -10.35 1.94 14.74
CA ALA A 102 -10.03 3.36 14.82
C ALA A 102 -9.07 3.69 15.98
N GLY A 103 -9.02 2.84 17.03
CA GLY A 103 -8.12 2.98 18.17
C GLY A 103 -6.80 2.23 18.05
N TYR A 104 -6.53 1.52 16.94
CA TYR A 104 -5.30 0.75 16.81
C TYR A 104 -4.07 1.64 16.67
N THR A 105 -3.01 1.28 17.39
CA THR A 105 -1.71 1.98 17.40
C THR A 105 -0.56 1.00 17.24
N ASN A 106 0.66 1.52 17.01
CA ASN A 106 1.88 0.70 16.84
C ASN A 106 1.75 -0.42 15.81
N CYS A 107 1.06 -0.14 14.70
CA CYS A 107 0.69 -1.14 13.72
C CYS A 107 1.89 -1.54 12.85
N VAL A 108 2.14 -2.85 12.83
CA VAL A 108 3.23 -3.47 12.10
C VAL A 108 2.69 -4.60 11.24
N ILE A 109 3.12 -4.65 9.99
CA ILE A 109 3.04 -5.85 9.15
C ILE A 109 4.44 -6.43 9.08
N ALA A 110 4.61 -7.70 9.41
CA ALA A 110 5.86 -8.41 9.29
C ALA A 110 5.76 -9.50 8.23
N LEU A 111 6.74 -9.57 7.35
CA LEU A 111 6.84 -10.56 6.28
C LEU A 111 7.93 -11.58 6.63
N ALA A 112 7.58 -12.86 6.50
CA ALA A 112 8.43 -13.95 6.90
C ALA A 112 9.62 -14.11 5.94
N ARG A 113 10.80 -14.36 6.53
CA ARG A 113 12.05 -14.60 5.78
C ARG A 113 11.98 -15.87 4.96
N TRP A 114 11.33 -16.92 5.47
CA TRP A 114 11.29 -18.21 4.79
C TRP A 114 10.55 -18.09 3.45
N ARG A 115 9.48 -17.27 3.38
CA ARG A 115 8.75 -16.99 2.14
C ARG A 115 9.48 -16.01 1.22
N TRP A 116 9.93 -14.89 1.78
CA TRP A 116 10.60 -13.83 1.02
C TRP A 116 11.97 -13.47 1.61
N PRO A 117 13.00 -14.30 1.38
CA PRO A 117 14.32 -14.08 1.95
C PRO A 117 15.06 -12.89 1.35
N THR A 118 14.68 -12.44 0.14
CA THR A 118 15.33 -11.33 -0.57
C THR A 118 14.32 -10.38 -1.18
N THR A 119 14.75 -9.18 -1.57
CA THR A 119 13.90 -8.28 -2.36
C THR A 119 13.60 -8.85 -3.75
N SER A 120 14.51 -9.64 -4.32
CA SER A 120 14.28 -10.29 -5.61
C SER A 120 13.16 -11.32 -5.53
N SER A 121 13.14 -12.16 -4.50
CA SER A 121 12.05 -13.14 -4.29
C SER A 121 10.69 -12.46 -4.08
N MET A 122 10.66 -11.28 -3.44
CA MET A 122 9.45 -10.47 -3.33
C MET A 122 8.92 -9.98 -4.69
N ILE A 123 9.81 -9.63 -5.61
CA ILE A 123 9.44 -9.18 -6.96
C ILE A 123 9.01 -10.35 -7.84
N GLU A 124 9.69 -11.50 -7.72
CA GLU A 124 9.33 -12.72 -8.45
C GLU A 124 7.97 -13.25 -8.00
N ASP A 125 7.69 -13.19 -6.70
CA ASP A 125 6.46 -13.64 -6.06
C ASP A 125 5.45 -12.50 -5.86
N TRP A 126 5.44 -11.53 -6.78
CA TRP A 126 4.74 -10.26 -6.65
C TRP A 126 3.25 -10.39 -6.29
N ASP A 127 2.54 -11.29 -6.97
CA ASP A 127 1.09 -11.40 -6.80
C ASP A 127 0.77 -11.85 -5.37
N ILE A 128 1.53 -12.83 -4.86
CA ILE A 128 1.38 -13.37 -3.51
C ILE A 128 1.76 -12.30 -2.49
N LEU A 129 2.92 -11.65 -2.65
CA LEU A 129 3.31 -10.54 -1.78
C LEU A 129 2.23 -9.45 -1.71
N CYS A 130 1.69 -9.05 -2.85
CA CYS A 130 0.71 -7.97 -2.91
C CYS A 130 -0.60 -8.36 -2.23
N ALA A 131 -1.13 -9.56 -2.51
CA ALA A 131 -2.35 -10.05 -1.87
C ALA A 131 -2.17 -10.28 -0.38
N THR A 132 -1.01 -10.80 0.08
CA THR A 132 -0.67 -10.88 1.50
C THR A 132 -0.69 -9.50 2.15
N MET A 133 -0.09 -8.49 1.52
CA MET A 133 -0.14 -7.12 2.05
C MET A 133 -1.56 -6.55 2.11
N VAL A 134 -2.43 -6.89 1.15
CA VAL A 134 -3.86 -6.55 1.18
C VAL A 134 -4.55 -7.23 2.36
N HIS A 135 -4.33 -8.53 2.55
CA HIS A 135 -4.87 -9.33 3.66
C HIS A 135 -4.48 -8.74 5.01
N GLU A 136 -3.18 -8.58 5.26
CA GLU A 136 -2.65 -8.06 6.54
C GLU A 136 -3.13 -6.63 6.83
N THR A 137 -3.22 -5.79 5.80
CA THR A 137 -3.79 -4.43 5.97
C THR A 137 -5.25 -4.47 6.39
N GLY A 138 -6.01 -5.47 5.93
CA GLY A 138 -7.40 -5.67 6.33
C GLY A 138 -7.55 -5.97 7.82
N HIS A 139 -6.64 -6.76 8.40
CA HIS A 139 -6.61 -6.99 9.85
C HIS A 139 -6.37 -5.71 10.63
N LEU A 140 -5.49 -4.84 10.16
CA LEU A 140 -5.26 -3.52 10.78
C LEU A 140 -6.44 -2.55 10.59
N LEU A 141 -7.45 -2.92 9.79
CA LEU A 141 -8.74 -2.24 9.66
C LEU A 141 -9.85 -2.93 10.47
N GLY A 142 -9.50 -3.90 11.34
CA GLY A 142 -10.43 -4.63 12.21
C GLY A 142 -11.20 -5.75 11.52
N ARG A 143 -10.78 -6.17 10.31
CA ARG A 143 -11.43 -7.28 9.61
C ARG A 143 -10.89 -8.61 10.11
N VAL A 144 -11.78 -9.56 10.34
CA VAL A 144 -11.46 -10.93 10.79
C VAL A 144 -11.40 -11.90 9.60
N HIS A 145 -10.85 -13.10 9.83
CA HIS A 145 -10.93 -14.21 8.88
C HIS A 145 -12.38 -14.70 8.78
N GLU A 146 -12.99 -14.52 7.62
CA GLU A 146 -14.33 -14.99 7.27
C GLU A 146 -14.36 -15.32 5.78
N SER A 147 -15.29 -16.16 5.33
CA SER A 147 -15.47 -16.47 3.90
C SER A 147 -16.36 -15.47 3.15
N THR A 148 -16.80 -14.40 3.80
CA THR A 148 -17.75 -13.42 3.28
C THR A 148 -17.08 -12.32 2.45
N THR A 149 -17.84 -11.69 1.54
CA THR A 149 -17.34 -10.55 0.75
C THR A 149 -16.94 -9.40 1.69
N GLY A 150 -15.74 -8.85 1.49
CA GLY A 150 -15.17 -7.83 2.37
C GLY A 150 -14.37 -8.41 3.54
N SER A 151 -14.29 -9.72 3.72
CA SER A 151 -13.30 -10.32 4.63
C SER A 151 -11.89 -10.23 4.05
N VAL A 152 -10.88 -10.31 4.91
CA VAL A 152 -9.48 -10.44 4.51
C VAL A 152 -9.19 -11.75 3.77
N MET A 153 -10.07 -12.76 3.84
CA MET A 153 -9.90 -14.00 3.08
C MET A 153 -10.30 -13.87 1.61
N VAL A 154 -11.07 -12.86 1.23
CA VAL A 154 -11.44 -12.62 -0.17
C VAL A 154 -10.22 -12.51 -1.09
N PRO A 155 -9.18 -11.73 -0.73
CA PRO A 155 -7.93 -11.71 -1.49
C PRO A 155 -7.00 -12.90 -1.22
N VAL A 156 -7.36 -13.86 -0.35
CA VAL A 156 -6.53 -15.06 -0.11
C VAL A 156 -6.66 -16.02 -1.29
N PHE A 157 -5.55 -16.69 -1.60
CA PHE A 157 -5.39 -17.55 -2.77
C PHE A 157 -6.10 -18.89 -2.59
N ASN A 158 -7.33 -18.99 -3.09
CA ASN A 158 -7.86 -20.31 -3.49
C ASN A 158 -7.29 -20.72 -4.85
N ASP A 159 -7.15 -19.75 -5.76
CA ASP A 159 -6.43 -19.84 -7.04
C ASP A 159 -6.00 -18.44 -7.52
N TYR A 160 -5.31 -18.34 -8.67
CA TYR A 160 -4.82 -17.06 -9.20
C TYR A 160 -5.91 -16.03 -9.56
N SER A 161 -7.16 -16.46 -9.73
CA SER A 161 -8.27 -15.54 -10.01
C SER A 161 -8.63 -14.65 -8.81
N SER A 162 -8.34 -15.09 -7.59
CA SER A 162 -8.61 -14.30 -6.38
C SER A 162 -7.60 -13.16 -6.13
N VAL A 163 -6.52 -13.09 -6.92
CA VAL A 163 -5.60 -11.95 -6.88
C VAL A 163 -6.34 -10.66 -7.21
N PRO A 164 -6.27 -9.62 -6.37
CA PRO A 164 -6.85 -8.33 -6.70
C PRO A 164 -6.28 -7.77 -8.01
N ALA A 165 -7.12 -7.26 -8.89
CA ALA A 165 -6.68 -6.66 -10.16
C ALA A 165 -5.66 -5.52 -9.96
N ALA A 166 -5.78 -4.79 -8.84
CA ALA A 166 -4.83 -3.75 -8.43
C ALA A 166 -3.42 -4.31 -8.16
N CYS A 167 -3.30 -5.57 -7.73
CA CYS A 167 -2.01 -6.24 -7.57
C CYS A 167 -1.38 -6.57 -8.92
N ARG A 168 -2.14 -7.15 -9.85
CA ARG A 168 -1.65 -7.50 -11.20
C ARG A 168 -1.16 -6.26 -11.97
N SER A 169 -1.93 -5.18 -11.93
CA SER A 169 -1.61 -3.93 -12.63
C SER A 169 -0.42 -3.15 -12.05
N ALA A 170 -0.09 -3.35 -10.77
CA ALA A 170 1.01 -2.67 -10.09
C ALA A 170 2.34 -3.44 -10.13
N ARG A 171 2.41 -4.58 -10.84
CA ARG A 171 3.61 -5.42 -10.90
C ARG A 171 4.81 -4.63 -11.43
N PRO A 172 5.94 -4.60 -10.69
CA PRO A 172 7.17 -3.99 -11.18
C PRO A 172 7.63 -4.67 -12.47
N ALA A 173 8.09 -3.89 -13.44
CA ALA A 173 8.75 -4.44 -14.60
C ALA A 173 9.97 -5.26 -14.15
N ARG A 174 10.11 -6.49 -14.66
CA ARG A 174 11.32 -7.28 -14.42
C ARG A 174 12.49 -6.53 -15.06
N SER A 175 13.48 -6.17 -14.26
CA SER A 175 14.76 -5.70 -14.78
C SER A 175 15.34 -6.85 -15.61
N GLY A 176 15.31 -6.75 -16.93
CA GLY A 176 15.96 -7.72 -17.81
C GLY A 176 17.41 -7.88 -17.36
N ARG A 177 17.80 -9.13 -17.06
CA ARG A 177 19.20 -9.54 -17.00
C ARG A 177 19.69 -9.76 -18.42
#